data_AF-A0A5S3YAV3-F1
#
_entry.id   AF-A0A5S3YAV3-F1
#
_cell.length_a   1.000
_cell.length_b   1.000
_cell.length_c   1.000
_cell.angle_alpha   90.00
_cell.angle_beta   90.00
_cell.angle_gamma   90.00
#
_symmetry.space_group_name_H-M   'P 1'
#
loop_
_entity.id
_entity.type
_entity.pdbx_description
1 polymer ?
#
loop_
_entity_poly.entity_id
_entity_poly.type
_entity_poly.pdbx_seq_one_letter_code
_entity_poly.pdbx_strand_id
1 'polypeptide(L)'
;MTKIDSSLFNAQQHALDKEHEACPECGSALVMKHSKNGPFLGCTSYPTCEHITPLVQRDNHDIKVLEESPCPEWGNPLVIRNGRYGMFIGCTG
;
A
#
# COMPACT_ATOMS: atom_id res chain seq x y z
N MET A 1 15.59 -36.32 -3.13
CA MET A 1 14.26 -35.68 -3.01
C MET A 1 14.39 -34.54 -2.00
N THR A 2 14.73 -33.35 -2.47
CA THR A 2 14.86 -32.15 -1.64
C THR A 2 13.46 -31.75 -1.14
N LYS A 3 13.26 -31.85 0.18
CA LYS A 3 12.05 -31.35 0.85
C LYS A 3 12.09 -29.83 0.76
N ILE A 4 11.28 -29.26 -0.12
CA ILE A 4 11.05 -27.81 -0.13
C ILE A 4 9.95 -27.56 0.90
N ASP A 5 10.34 -26.98 2.04
CA ASP A 5 9.40 -26.57 3.10
C ASP A 5 8.59 -25.36 2.61
N SER A 6 7.32 -25.60 2.26
CA SER A 6 6.34 -24.61 1.81
C SER A 6 5.99 -23.56 2.88
N SER A 7 6.42 -23.75 4.13
CA SER A 7 6.29 -22.77 5.22
C SER A 7 7.17 -21.53 5.05
N LEU A 8 8.23 -21.58 4.22
CA LEU A 8 9.17 -20.48 4.04
C LEU A 8 8.75 -19.48 2.95
N PHE A 9 7.75 -19.83 2.13
CA PHE A 9 7.25 -19.00 1.04
C PHE A 9 5.92 -18.32 1.37
N ASN A 10 5.55 -18.20 2.66
CA ASN A 10 4.35 -17.48 3.05
C ASN A 10 4.56 -15.97 3.23
N ALA A 11 5.34 -15.34 2.33
CA ALA A 11 5.54 -13.90 2.30
C ALA A 11 4.58 -13.20 1.32
N GLN A 12 3.69 -13.94 0.65
CA GLN A 12 2.89 -13.43 -0.47
C GLN A 12 1.37 -13.62 -0.36
N GLN A 13 0.85 -14.13 0.77
CA GLN A 13 -0.61 -14.26 0.93
C GLN A 13 -1.33 -12.89 1.07
N HIS A 14 -0.63 -11.81 1.43
CA HIS A 14 -1.30 -10.53 1.72
C HIS A 14 -1.69 -9.68 0.49
N ALA A 15 -1.27 -10.04 -0.73
CA ALA A 15 -1.56 -9.28 -1.94
C ALA A 15 -2.77 -9.80 -2.74
N LEU A 16 -3.20 -11.05 -2.52
CA LEU A 16 -4.33 -11.67 -3.21
C LEU A 16 -5.65 -11.58 -2.42
N ASP A 17 -5.61 -11.36 -1.10
CA ASP A 17 -6.82 -11.29 -0.29
C ASP A 17 -7.71 -10.08 -0.62
N LYS A 18 -7.13 -8.98 -1.12
CA LYS A 18 -7.87 -7.79 -1.56
C LYS A 18 -8.68 -8.00 -2.85
N GLU A 19 -8.48 -9.10 -3.56
CA GLU A 19 -9.20 -9.38 -4.81
C GLU A 19 -10.67 -9.76 -4.58
N HIS A 20 -11.08 -10.00 -3.33
CA HIS A 20 -12.40 -10.51 -2.98
C HIS A 20 -13.32 -9.48 -2.29
N GLU A 21 -12.95 -8.20 -2.22
CA GLU A 21 -13.84 -7.18 -1.65
C GLU A 21 -15.01 -6.87 -2.59
N ALA A 22 -16.22 -6.84 -2.04
CA ALA A 22 -17.41 -6.42 -2.77
C ALA A 22 -17.42 -4.90 -2.95
N CYS A 23 -17.95 -4.44 -4.09
CA CYS A 23 -18.07 -3.02 -4.39
C CYS A 23 -19.01 -2.32 -3.39
N PRO A 24 -18.59 -1.23 -2.74
CA PRO A 24 -19.42 -0.52 -1.75
C PRO A 24 -20.64 0.18 -2.38
N GLU A 25 -20.64 0.43 -3.69
CA GLU A 25 -21.73 1.15 -4.36
C GLU A 25 -22.85 0.23 -4.86
N CYS A 26 -22.51 -0.97 -5.34
CA CYS A 26 -23.48 -1.88 -5.96
C CYS A 26 -23.47 -3.31 -5.37
N GLY A 27 -22.51 -3.65 -4.51
CA GLY A 27 -22.35 -4.99 -3.95
C GLY A 27 -21.78 -6.04 -4.90
N SER A 28 -21.54 -5.70 -6.17
CA SER A 28 -20.93 -6.59 -7.15
C SER A 28 -19.45 -6.85 -6.86
N ALA A 29 -18.89 -7.93 -7.39
CA ALA A 29 -17.47 -8.24 -7.22
C ALA A 29 -16.57 -7.16 -7.85
N LEU A 30 -15.48 -6.81 -7.18
CA LEU A 30 -14.37 -6.06 -7.74
C LEU A 30 -13.37 -7.02 -8.38
N VAL A 31 -12.78 -6.63 -9.50
CA VAL A 31 -11.77 -7.44 -10.20
C VAL A 31 -10.52 -6.62 -10.46
N MET A 32 -9.35 -7.26 -10.39
CA MET A 32 -8.08 -6.62 -10.70
C MET A 32 -7.96 -6.31 -12.20
N LYS A 33 -7.68 -5.05 -12.51
CA LYS A 33 -7.45 -4.53 -13.87
C LYS A 33 -6.15 -3.73 -13.89
N HIS A 34 -5.52 -3.64 -15.06
CA HIS A 34 -4.26 -2.89 -15.23
C HIS A 34 -4.49 -1.63 -16.07
N SER A 35 -3.97 -0.50 -15.61
CA SER A 35 -3.94 0.77 -16.33
C SER A 35 -2.50 1.28 -16.49
N LYS A 36 -2.32 2.36 -17.25
CA LYS A 36 -1.04 3.07 -17.40
C LYS A 36 -0.44 3.51 -16.06
N ASN A 37 -1.30 3.80 -15.07
CA ASN A 37 -0.89 4.28 -13.74
C ASN A 37 -0.66 3.15 -12.72
N GLY A 38 -0.84 1.88 -13.10
CA GLY A 38 -0.70 0.72 -12.23
C GLY A 38 -1.95 -0.16 -12.16
N PRO A 39 -1.88 -1.26 -11.37
CA PRO A 39 -3.02 -2.12 -11.10
C PRO A 39 -4.07 -1.41 -10.22
N PHE A 40 -5.34 -1.71 -10.47
CA PHE A 40 -6.50 -1.19 -9.74
C PHE A 40 -7.61 -2.25 -9.68
N LEU A 41 -8.48 -2.16 -8.68
CA LEU A 41 -9.72 -2.93 -8.59
C LEU A 41 -10.84 -2.15 -9.27
N GLY A 42 -11.53 -2.76 -10.22
CA GLY A 42 -12.67 -2.17 -10.90
C GLY A 42 -13.93 -3.01 -10.75
N CYS A 43 -15.08 -2.36 -10.66
CA CYS A 43 -16.37 -3.06 -10.59
C CYS A 43 -16.63 -3.90 -11.85
N THR A 44 -17.19 -5.10 -11.64
CA THR A 44 -17.65 -6.00 -12.71
C THR A 44 -18.90 -5.48 -13.42
N SER A 45 -19.71 -4.65 -12.77
CA SER A 45 -20.97 -4.11 -13.31
C SER A 45 -20.81 -2.85 -14.18
N TYR A 46 -19.60 -2.46 -14.56
CA TYR A 46 -19.39 -1.34 -15.49
C TYR A 46 -20.12 -1.59 -16.83
N PRO A 47 -20.88 -0.63 -17.41
CA PRO A 47 -20.94 0.82 -17.12
C PRO A 47 -22.01 1.24 -16.07
N THR A 48 -22.73 0.30 -15.47
CA THR A 48 -23.78 0.64 -14.47
C THR A 48 -23.21 1.08 -13.12
N CYS A 49 -21.96 0.71 -12.83
CA CYS A 49 -21.20 1.17 -11.67
C CYS A 49 -19.75 1.46 -12.10
N GLU A 50 -19.28 2.68 -11.85
CA GLU A 50 -17.96 3.17 -12.25
C GLU A 50 -16.93 3.15 -11.11
N HIS A 51 -17.26 2.47 -10.00
CA HIS A 51 -16.40 2.38 -8.84
C HIS A 51 -15.04 1.74 -9.17
N ILE A 52 -13.96 2.42 -8.76
CA ILE A 52 -12.58 1.97 -8.89
C ILE A 52 -11.83 2.20 -7.58
N THR A 53 -11.01 1.22 -7.17
CA THR A 53 -10.15 1.32 -6.00
C THR A 53 -8.70 1.07 -6.40
N PRO A 54 -7.76 2.02 -6.18
CA PRO A 54 -6.36 1.82 -6.53
C PRO A 54 -5.69 0.78 -5.62
N LEU A 55 -4.92 -0.16 -6.20
CA LEU A 55 -4.19 -1.17 -5.44
C LEU A 55 -2.82 -0.69 -4.95
N VAL A 56 -2.24 0.29 -5.63
CA VAL A 56 -0.92 0.83 -5.26
C VAL A 56 -1.12 1.83 -4.14
N GLN A 57 -0.79 1.42 -2.92
CA GLN A 57 -0.53 2.33 -1.81
C GLN A 57 0.73 3.15 -2.17
N ARG A 58 0.53 4.38 -2.67
CA ARG A 58 1.59 5.40 -2.69
C ARG A 58 1.76 5.96 -1.28
N ASP A 59 2.02 5.07 -0.33
CA ASP A 59 2.16 5.43 1.07
C ASP A 59 3.54 6.03 1.27
N ASN A 60 3.62 7.34 1.08
CA ASN A 60 4.69 8.20 1.59
C ASN A 60 4.50 8.40 3.11
N HIS A 61 4.25 7.31 3.83
CA HIS A 61 3.99 7.29 5.26
C HIS A 61 5.30 7.55 6.00
N ASP A 62 5.22 8.31 7.10
CA ASP A 62 6.30 8.42 8.08
C ASP A 62 6.56 7.01 8.62
N ILE A 63 7.62 6.37 8.12
CA ILE A 63 7.93 4.95 8.36
C ILE A 63 8.25 4.74 9.84
N LYS A 64 8.85 5.75 10.49
CA LYS A 64 9.27 5.69 11.89
C LYS A 64 9.50 7.08 12.48
N VAL A 65 8.93 7.35 13.65
CA VAL A 65 9.26 8.52 14.48
C VAL A 65 10.46 8.17 15.36
N LEU A 66 11.49 9.02 15.35
CA LEU A 66 12.67 8.93 16.21
C LEU A 66 12.50 9.96 17.32
N GLU A 67 12.11 9.49 18.50
CA GLU A 67 11.91 10.32 19.70
C GLU A 67 13.22 10.62 20.45
N GLU A 68 14.31 9.90 20.11
CA GLU A 68 15.59 9.95 20.84
C GLU A 68 16.46 11.17 20.48
N SER A 69 16.19 11.84 19.36
CA SER A 69 16.95 13.00 18.92
C SER A 69 16.02 14.13 18.45
N PRO A 70 15.88 15.21 19.24
CA PRO A 70 15.11 16.37 18.81
C PRO A 70 15.84 17.11 17.68
N CYS A 71 15.06 17.66 16.74
CA CYS A 71 15.56 18.51 15.67
C CYS A 71 16.30 19.73 16.25
N PRO A 72 17.57 19.99 15.87
CA PRO A 72 18.37 21.09 16.45
C PRO A 72 17.84 22.49 16.12
N GLU A 73 17.00 22.61 15.09
CA GLU A 73 16.39 23.87 14.64
C GLU A 73 15.07 24.16 15.38
N TRP A 74 14.25 23.15 15.67
CA TRP A 74 12.83 23.34 16.06
C TRP A 74 12.33 22.48 17.23
N GLY A 75 13.13 21.55 17.75
CA GLY A 75 12.75 20.70 18.89
C GLY A 75 11.73 19.58 18.58
N ASN A 76 11.19 19.54 17.35
CA ASN A 76 10.29 18.48 16.90
C ASN A 76 11.02 17.14 16.71
N PRO A 77 10.31 15.99 16.84
CA PRO A 77 10.90 14.68 16.59
C PRO A 77 11.31 14.51 15.12
N LEU A 78 12.38 13.76 14.89
CA LEU A 78 12.81 13.38 13.55
C LEU A 78 11.96 12.21 13.05
N VAL A 79 11.66 12.19 11.75
CA VAL A 79 10.95 11.08 11.09
C VAL A 79 11.75 10.53 9.93
N ILE A 80 11.70 9.21 9.77
CA ILE A 80 12.16 8.53 8.58
C ILE A 80 11.01 8.49 7.59
N ARG A 81 11.18 9.13 6.43
CA ARG A 81 10.20 9.17 5.35
C ARG A 81 10.69 8.38 4.16
N ASN A 82 9.77 7.78 3.42
CA ASN A 82 10.07 7.28 2.10
C ASN A 82 9.96 8.42 1.08
N GLY A 83 10.83 8.43 0.08
CA GLY A 83 10.79 9.39 -1.01
C GLY A 83 11.12 8.74 -2.33
N ARG A 84 11.00 9.49 -3.42
CA ARG A 84 11.29 8.98 -4.78
C ARG A 84 12.73 8.46 -4.97
N TYR A 85 13.65 8.92 -4.12
CA TYR A 85 15.08 8.58 -4.15
C TYR A 85 15.49 7.62 -3.02
N GLY A 86 14.52 7.12 -2.23
CA GLY A 86 14.78 6.28 -1.06
C GLY A 86 14.44 6.97 0.26
N MET A 87 14.89 6.37 1.35
CA MET A 87 14.59 6.80 2.72
C MET A 87 15.41 8.02 3.12
N PHE A 88 14.79 8.98 3.79
CA PHE A 88 15.47 10.16 4.33
C PHE A 88 14.96 10.51 5.73
N ILE A 89 15.79 11.22 6.49
CA ILE A 89 15.46 11.73 7.83
C ILE A 89 15.10 13.20 7.69
N GLY A 90 13.96 13.62 8.24
CA GLY A 90 13.54 15.02 8.27
C GLY A 90 12.80 15.37 9.55
N CYS A 91 12.76 16.65 9.92
CA CYS A 91 11.96 17.10 11.06
C CYS A 91 10.47 17.07 10.69
N THR A 92 9.60 16.71 11.64
CA THR A 92 8.15 16.90 11.48
C THR A 92 7.87 18.40 11.56
N GLY A 93 7.76 19.05 10.40
CA GLY A 93 7.34 20.45 10.26
C GLY A 93 5.82 20.57 10.21
#